data_AF-A0A643BQ70-F1
#
_entry.id   AF-A0A643BQ70-F1
#
_cell.length_a   1.000
_cell.length_b   1.000
_cell.length_c   1.000
_cell.angle_alpha   90.00
_cell.angle_beta   90.00
_cell.angle_gamma   90.00
#
_symmetry.space_group_name_H-M   'P 1'
#
loop_
_entity.id
_entity.type
_entity.pdbx_description
1 polymer ?
#
loop_
_entity_poly.entity_id
_entity_poly.type
_entity_poly.pdbx_seq_one_letter_code
_entity_poly.pdbx_strand_id
1 'polypeptide(L)'
;MVESSRHNWSGLDKQTDIQNLNEERILALQLCGWIKKGTDVDVGPFLNSLVQEGEWERAAAVALFNLDIRRAIQILNEGASSERGDLNLNVVAMALSGYTDEKNSLWREMCSTLRLQLNNPYLCVMFAFLTSETGSYDGVLYENKVAVRDRVAFACKFLSDSQLNRYIEKLTNEMKEAGNLEGILLTGLTKDGVDLMESYVDRTGDVQTASYCMLQGSPLDVLKDERVQYWIENYRNLLDAWRFWHKRAEFDIHRSKLDPSSKPLAQVFVSCNFCGKSISYSCSTVPHQGRGFSQYGVSGSPTKSKVTSCPGCRKPLPRCALCLINMGTPVSSCPGGSKSDEKVDLSKDKKLAQFNNWFTWCHNCRHGGHAGHMLSWFRDHAECPVSACTCKCMQLDTTGNLVPAETVQP
;
A
#
# COMPACT_ATOMS: atom_id res chain seq x y z
N MET A 1 36.67 5.83 -21.46
CA MET A 1 37.67 5.84 -20.38
C MET A 1 37.58 7.18 -19.68
N VAL A 2 36.81 7.24 -18.60
CA VAL A 2 36.84 8.33 -17.62
C VAL A 2 36.78 7.59 -16.29
N GLU A 3 37.94 7.34 -15.70
CA GLU A 3 38.06 6.86 -14.33
C GLU A 3 37.57 7.98 -13.41
N SER A 4 36.41 7.78 -12.80
CA SER A 4 35.98 8.58 -11.65
C SER A 4 36.84 8.16 -10.47
N SER A 5 37.95 8.85 -10.27
CA SER A 5 38.82 8.72 -9.12
C SER A 5 38.02 8.94 -7.83
N ARG A 6 37.70 7.85 -7.12
CA ARG A 6 37.32 7.90 -5.70
C ARG A 6 38.54 8.46 -4.96
N HIS A 7 38.57 9.78 -4.77
CA HIS A 7 39.64 10.45 -4.07
C HIS A 7 39.49 10.17 -2.56
N ASN A 8 40.23 9.15 -2.13
CA ASN A 8 40.28 8.68 -0.76
C ASN A 8 40.74 9.77 0.21
N TRP A 9 40.04 9.83 1.34
CA TRP A 9 40.46 10.54 2.53
C TRP A 9 41.78 9.95 3.05
N SER A 10 42.80 10.78 3.23
CA SER A 10 44.10 10.39 3.80
C SER A 10 44.11 10.71 5.29
N GLY A 11 44.33 9.69 6.13
CA GLY A 11 44.56 9.89 7.57
C GLY A 11 43.58 9.20 8.52
N LEU A 12 42.89 8.14 8.08
CA LEU A 12 42.08 7.33 8.97
C LEU A 12 42.33 5.84 8.70
N ASP A 13 42.92 5.12 9.66
CA ASP A 13 43.09 3.66 9.61
C ASP A 13 41.74 2.88 9.55
N LYS A 14 40.58 3.57 9.54
CA LYS A 14 39.24 2.93 9.39
C LYS A 14 38.91 2.57 7.94
N GLN A 15 39.78 2.85 6.97
CA GLN A 15 39.50 2.63 5.54
C GLN A 15 39.65 1.16 5.12
N THR A 16 40.44 0.37 5.86
CA THR A 16 40.72 -1.05 5.54
C THR A 16 39.57 -2.00 5.85
N ASP A 17 38.71 -1.69 6.83
CA ASP A 17 37.60 -2.59 7.23
C ASP A 17 36.30 -2.40 6.42
N ILE A 18 36.09 -1.23 5.81
CA ILE A 18 34.85 -0.93 5.06
C ILE A 18 34.83 -1.60 3.68
N GLN A 19 36.00 -2.00 3.15
CA GLN A 19 36.10 -2.55 1.80
C GLN A 19 35.57 -3.99 1.65
N ASN A 20 35.26 -4.70 2.75
CA ASN A 20 34.75 -6.08 2.73
C ASN A 20 33.42 -6.22 3.50
N LEU A 21 32.44 -5.36 3.23
CA LEU A 21 31.08 -5.57 3.76
C LEU A 21 30.49 -6.86 3.17
N ASN A 22 30.04 -7.77 4.04
CA ASN A 22 29.36 -9.00 3.62
C ASN A 22 28.01 -8.70 2.94
N GLU A 23 27.49 -9.62 2.14
CA GLU A 23 26.24 -9.48 1.38
C GLU A 23 25.04 -9.11 2.29
N GLU A 24 24.99 -9.66 3.50
CA GLU A 24 23.96 -9.37 4.50
C GLU A 24 23.97 -7.91 4.95
N ARG A 25 25.15 -7.32 5.13
CA ARG A 25 25.30 -5.89 5.49
C ARG A 25 24.93 -4.99 4.32
N ILE A 26 25.25 -5.39 3.08
CA ILE A 26 24.81 -4.67 1.88
C ILE A 26 23.29 -4.67 1.79
N LEU A 27 22.65 -5.83 2.03
CA LEU A 27 21.19 -5.93 2.04
C LEU A 27 20.57 -5.05 3.14
N ALA A 28 21.16 -5.01 4.33
CA ALA A 28 20.69 -4.13 5.41
C ALA A 28 20.80 -2.64 5.01
N LEU A 29 21.89 -2.23 4.36
CA LEU A 29 22.06 -0.86 3.84
C LEU A 29 21.03 -0.52 2.75
N GLN A 30 20.67 -1.49 1.90
CA GLN A 30 19.60 -1.34 0.93
C GLN A 30 18.23 -1.19 1.60
N LEU A 31 17.94 -1.97 2.65
CA LEU A 31 16.71 -1.85 3.44
C LEU A 31 16.62 -0.51 4.16
N CYS A 32 17.74 0.03 4.64
CA CYS A 32 17.81 1.37 5.23
C CYS A 32 17.66 2.50 4.18
N GLY A 33 17.72 2.18 2.89
CA GLY A 33 17.60 3.13 1.78
C GLY A 33 18.87 3.90 1.45
N TRP A 34 20.01 3.59 2.09
CA TRP A 34 21.29 4.27 1.81
C TRP A 34 21.85 3.90 0.44
N ILE A 35 21.59 2.69 -0.05
CA ILE A 35 22.11 2.18 -1.31
C ILE A 35 20.94 1.70 -2.18
N LYS A 36 20.99 2.01 -3.48
CA LYS A 36 20.00 1.50 -4.44
C LYS A 36 20.18 0.00 -4.69
N LYS A 37 19.14 -0.66 -5.21
CA LYS A 37 19.22 -2.07 -5.63
C LYS A 37 20.33 -2.25 -6.67
N GLY A 38 21.35 -3.04 -6.34
CA GLY A 38 22.52 -3.31 -7.18
C GLY A 38 23.74 -3.73 -6.36
N THR A 39 24.84 -4.02 -7.04
CA THR A 39 26.13 -4.37 -6.42
C THR A 39 27.01 -3.15 -6.13
N ASP A 40 26.66 -1.96 -6.65
CA ASP A 40 27.43 -0.75 -6.39
C ASP A 40 27.01 -0.11 -5.06
N VAL A 41 27.98 0.04 -4.17
CA VAL A 41 27.84 0.69 -2.85
C VAL A 41 27.98 2.20 -3.06
N ASP A 42 27.07 2.78 -3.85
CA ASP A 42 27.00 4.23 -4.07
C ASP A 42 25.83 4.85 -3.31
N VAL A 43 26.17 5.69 -2.32
CA VAL A 43 25.21 6.44 -1.50
C VAL A 43 24.84 7.78 -2.18
N GLY A 44 25.55 8.17 -3.23
CA GLY A 44 25.35 9.43 -3.94
C GLY A 44 23.91 9.71 -4.40
N PRO A 45 23.17 8.75 -4.97
CA PRO A 45 21.78 8.96 -5.34
C PRO A 45 20.86 9.26 -4.16
N PHE A 46 21.12 8.66 -3.00
CA PHE A 46 20.37 8.90 -1.78
C PHE A 46 20.70 10.27 -1.17
N LEU A 47 21.97 10.67 -1.19
CA LEU A 47 22.38 12.03 -0.79
C LEU A 47 21.70 13.09 -1.65
N ASN A 48 21.64 12.87 -2.96
CA ASN A 48 21.02 13.82 -3.88
C ASN A 48 19.50 13.94 -3.65
N SER A 49 18.80 12.85 -3.30
CA SER A 49 17.37 12.94 -2.95
C SER A 49 17.14 13.73 -1.66
N LEU A 50 17.99 13.53 -0.64
CA LEU A 50 17.88 14.31 0.61
C LEU A 50 18.14 15.80 0.38
N VAL A 51 19.14 16.13 -0.43
CA VAL A 51 19.42 17.51 -0.86
C VAL A 51 18.22 18.13 -1.58
N GLN A 52 17.57 17.39 -2.47
CA GLN A 52 16.36 17.84 -3.18
C GLN A 52 15.16 18.04 -2.23
N GLU A 53 15.04 17.22 -1.19
CA GLU A 53 14.02 17.34 -0.14
C GLU A 53 14.31 18.49 0.85
N GLY A 54 15.52 19.09 0.80
CA GLY A 54 15.95 20.15 1.70
C GLY A 54 16.49 19.64 3.06
N GLU A 55 16.78 18.35 3.15
CA GLU A 55 17.28 17.67 4.36
C GLU A 55 18.82 17.70 4.41
N TRP A 56 19.40 18.92 4.46
CA TRP A 56 20.84 19.16 4.32
C TRP A 56 21.68 18.53 5.44
N GLU A 57 21.23 18.65 6.69
CA GLU A 57 21.93 18.13 7.87
C GLU A 57 22.04 16.62 7.83
N ARG A 58 20.93 15.97 7.46
CA ARG A 58 20.86 14.52 7.30
C ARG A 58 21.74 14.05 6.14
N ALA A 59 21.69 14.73 5.00
CA ALA A 59 22.54 14.42 3.85
C ALA A 59 24.03 14.56 4.20
N ALA A 60 24.42 15.63 4.88
CA ALA A 60 25.80 15.86 5.30
C ALA A 60 26.28 14.80 6.29
N ALA A 61 25.45 14.43 7.28
CA ALA A 61 25.76 13.38 8.23
C ALA A 61 25.94 12.02 7.54
N VAL A 62 25.05 11.65 6.62
CA VAL A 62 25.17 10.40 5.85
C VAL A 62 26.42 10.41 4.95
N ALA A 63 26.76 11.54 4.32
CA ALA A 63 28.00 11.67 3.56
C ALA A 63 29.24 11.47 4.44
N LEU A 64 29.24 12.06 5.65
CA LEU A 64 30.29 11.91 6.64
C LEU A 64 30.43 10.47 7.13
N PHE A 65 29.32 9.78 7.41
CA PHE A 65 29.32 8.35 7.76
C PHE A 65 29.81 7.45 6.62
N ASN A 66 29.79 7.95 5.39
CA ASN A 66 30.39 7.29 4.24
C ASN A 66 31.85 7.70 3.99
N LEU A 67 32.47 8.37 4.97
CA LEU A 67 33.85 8.86 4.95
C LEU A 67 34.13 9.88 3.85
N ASP A 68 33.10 10.56 3.34
CA ASP A 68 33.21 11.62 2.35
C ASP A 68 33.00 12.99 3.02
N ILE A 69 34.00 13.41 3.81
CA ILE A 69 33.97 14.69 4.53
C ILE A 69 33.89 15.89 3.57
N ARG A 70 34.47 15.78 2.37
CA ARG A 70 34.44 16.85 1.37
C ARG A 70 33.02 17.06 0.87
N ARG A 71 32.32 15.99 0.52
CA ARG A 71 30.92 16.06 0.12
C ARG A 71 30.02 16.53 1.26
N ALA A 72 30.29 16.10 2.50
CA ALA A 72 29.56 16.60 3.66
C ALA A 72 29.68 18.14 3.80
N ILE A 73 30.89 18.69 3.66
CA ILE A 73 31.13 20.14 3.68
C ILE A 73 30.42 20.85 2.52
N GLN A 74 30.47 20.28 1.31
CA GLN A 74 29.77 20.83 0.14
C GLN A 74 28.26 20.92 0.39
N ILE A 75 27.64 19.83 0.86
CA ILE A 75 26.21 19.78 1.17
C ILE A 75 25.83 20.83 2.23
N LEU A 76 26.65 20.99 3.28
CA LEU A 76 26.40 22.00 4.32
C LEU A 76 26.48 23.43 3.77
N ASN A 77 27.47 23.73 2.93
CA ASN A 77 27.64 25.05 2.32
C ASN A 77 26.50 25.36 1.33
N GLU A 78 26.03 24.36 0.56
CA GLU A 78 24.86 24.48 -0.31
C GLU A 78 23.60 24.77 0.51
N GLY A 79 23.38 24.02 1.59
CA GLY A 79 22.25 24.24 2.50
C GLY A 79 22.29 25.61 3.18
N ALA A 80 23.47 26.07 3.61
CA ALA A 80 23.65 27.37 4.23
C ALA A 80 23.43 28.55 3.26
N SER A 81 23.66 28.34 1.97
CA SER A 81 23.46 29.33 0.91
C SER A 81 22.02 29.35 0.37
N SER A 82 21.18 28.40 0.79
CA SER A 82 19.77 28.32 0.40
C SER A 82 18.93 29.41 1.11
N GLU A 83 17.77 29.76 0.55
CA GLU A 83 16.86 30.77 1.12
C GLU A 83 16.40 30.46 2.55
N ARG A 84 16.48 29.18 2.97
CA ARG A 84 16.16 28.70 4.33
C ARG A 84 17.40 28.34 5.15
N GLY A 85 18.58 28.84 4.75
CA GLY A 85 19.86 28.43 5.31
C GLY A 85 20.00 28.73 6.81
N ASP A 86 20.36 27.70 7.58
CA ASP A 86 20.74 27.84 8.98
C ASP A 86 22.25 28.18 9.07
N LEU A 87 22.57 29.24 9.81
CA LEU A 87 23.96 29.63 10.14
C LEU A 87 24.76 28.50 10.79
N ASN A 88 24.08 27.61 11.53
CA ASN A 88 24.70 26.44 12.13
C ASN A 88 25.37 25.53 11.09
N LEU A 89 24.86 25.46 9.86
CA LEU A 89 25.44 24.63 8.79
C LEU A 89 26.85 25.10 8.42
N ASN A 90 27.07 26.41 8.30
CA ASN A 90 28.39 26.99 8.04
C ASN A 90 29.36 26.77 9.19
N VAL A 91 28.89 26.91 10.44
CA VAL A 91 29.70 26.65 11.64
C VAL A 91 30.18 25.19 11.65
N VAL A 92 29.28 24.26 11.34
CA VAL A 92 29.65 22.83 11.25
C VAL A 92 30.57 22.57 10.08
N ALA A 93 30.31 23.12 8.89
CA ALA A 93 31.19 22.98 7.72
C ALA A 93 32.62 23.46 8.01
N MET A 94 32.76 24.60 8.70
CA MET A 94 34.05 25.12 9.14
C MET A 94 34.71 24.17 10.14
N ALA A 95 33.98 23.67 11.13
CA ALA A 95 34.51 22.73 12.10
C ALA A 95 34.99 21.41 11.45
N LEU A 96 34.24 20.88 10.47
CA LEU A 96 34.63 19.69 9.71
C LEU A 96 35.91 19.91 8.90
N SER A 97 36.09 21.10 8.33
CA SER A 97 37.30 21.43 7.57
C SER A 97 38.58 21.42 8.42
N GLY A 98 38.44 21.68 9.72
CA GLY A 98 39.53 21.66 10.70
C GLY A 98 39.76 20.32 11.40
N TYR A 99 39.05 19.25 11.00
CA TYR A 99 39.20 17.93 11.63
C TYR A 99 40.64 17.41 11.49
N THR A 100 41.21 16.96 12.61
CA THR A 100 42.46 16.22 12.67
C THR A 100 42.28 14.95 13.51
N ASP A 101 43.04 13.90 13.21
CA ASP A 101 42.94 12.62 13.95
C ASP A 101 43.61 12.67 15.34
N GLU A 102 44.15 13.83 15.73
CA GLU A 102 44.82 14.01 17.01
C GLU A 102 43.82 13.94 18.18
N LYS A 103 44.07 13.00 19.11
CA LYS A 103 43.16 12.69 20.23
C LYS A 103 43.07 13.78 21.31
N ASN A 104 44.08 14.62 21.45
CA ASN A 104 44.15 15.68 22.47
C ASN A 104 44.17 17.08 21.84
N SER A 105 43.53 17.24 20.68
CA SER A 105 43.49 18.52 19.99
C SER A 105 42.48 19.47 20.64
N LEU A 106 42.81 20.76 20.63
CA LEU A 106 41.90 21.86 20.99
C LEU A 106 40.57 21.76 20.22
N TRP A 107 40.62 21.20 19.00
CA TRP A 107 39.45 20.93 18.16
C TRP A 107 38.42 20.02 18.87
N ARG A 108 38.84 18.95 19.55
CA ARG A 108 37.92 18.03 20.25
C ARG A 108 37.20 18.69 21.43
N GLU A 109 37.91 19.55 22.16
CA GLU A 109 37.32 20.35 23.25
C GLU A 109 36.28 21.33 22.69
N MET A 110 36.62 22.04 21.61
CA MET A 110 35.70 22.96 20.94
C MET A 110 34.46 22.24 20.38
N CYS A 111 34.63 21.07 19.76
CA CYS A 111 33.52 20.27 19.25
C CYS A 111 32.56 19.82 20.34
N SER A 112 33.08 19.50 21.53
CA SER A 112 32.25 19.13 22.68
C SER A 112 31.36 20.29 23.14
N THR A 113 31.88 21.53 23.11
CA THR A 113 31.09 22.73 23.41
C THR A 113 30.08 23.05 22.32
N LEU A 114 30.48 22.98 21.04
CA LEU A 114 29.61 23.24 19.90
C LEU A 114 28.43 22.26 19.85
N ARG A 115 28.68 20.97 20.17
CA ARG A 115 27.62 19.95 20.21
C ARG A 115 26.49 20.31 21.18
N LEU A 116 26.79 20.97 22.30
CA LEU A 116 25.77 21.40 23.28
C LEU A 116 24.93 22.59 22.80
N GLN A 117 25.42 23.34 21.81
CA GLN A 117 24.73 24.51 21.26
C GLN A 117 23.87 24.18 20.04
N LEU A 118 24.01 22.97 19.49
CA LEU A 118 23.30 22.53 18.30
C LEU A 118 21.97 21.87 18.67
N ASN A 119 20.90 22.32 18.00
CA ASN A 119 19.57 21.75 18.18
C ASN A 119 19.31 20.56 17.24
N ASN A 120 19.93 20.55 16.06
CA ASN A 120 19.70 19.52 15.05
C ASN A 120 20.47 18.24 15.43
N PRO A 121 19.78 17.09 15.58
CA PRO A 121 20.40 15.84 16.00
C PRO A 121 21.43 15.31 15.00
N TYR A 122 21.24 15.53 13.69
CA TYR A 122 22.18 15.09 12.66
C TYR A 122 23.52 15.83 12.75
N LEU A 123 23.50 17.14 13.01
CA LEU A 123 24.72 17.91 13.23
C LEU A 123 25.45 17.45 14.50
N CYS A 124 24.71 17.15 15.58
CA CYS A 124 25.27 16.63 16.82
C CYS A 124 25.98 15.28 16.63
N VAL A 125 25.37 14.36 15.87
CA VAL A 125 25.98 13.03 15.64
C VAL A 125 27.17 13.07 14.70
N MET A 126 27.31 14.11 13.86
CA MET A 126 28.55 14.32 13.08
C MET A 126 29.75 14.54 14.00
N PHE A 127 29.61 15.39 15.02
CA PHE A 127 30.66 15.58 16.02
C PHE A 127 30.84 14.35 16.89
N ALA A 128 29.76 13.68 17.30
CA ALA A 128 29.85 12.43 18.05
C ALA A 128 30.67 11.39 17.28
N PHE A 129 30.43 11.23 15.98
CA PHE A 129 31.18 10.30 15.14
C PHE A 129 32.66 10.63 15.02
N LEU A 130 33.01 11.90 14.80
CA LEU A 130 34.40 12.34 14.66
C LEU A 130 35.17 12.30 15.99
N THR A 131 34.47 12.48 17.11
CA THR A 131 35.09 12.44 18.44
C THR A 131 35.13 11.02 19.03
N SER A 132 34.32 10.09 18.54
CA SER A 132 34.27 8.68 18.95
C SER A 132 35.55 7.89 18.66
N GLU A 133 35.90 7.00 19.58
CA GLU A 133 36.91 5.96 19.34
C GLU A 133 36.36 4.80 18.49
N THR A 134 37.24 4.09 17.80
CA THR A 134 36.85 2.93 16.98
C THR A 134 36.15 1.87 17.84
N GLY A 135 34.92 1.54 17.47
CA GLY A 135 34.09 0.56 18.18
C GLY A 135 33.25 1.13 19.32
N SER A 136 33.37 2.44 19.65
CA SER A 136 32.55 3.14 20.65
C SER A 136 31.77 4.28 20.00
N TYR A 137 30.58 3.95 19.48
CA TYR A 137 29.73 4.87 18.71
C TYR A 137 28.40 5.19 19.39
N ASP A 138 28.33 5.08 20.72
CA ASP A 138 27.09 5.26 21.50
C ASP A 138 26.44 6.63 21.27
N GLY A 139 27.26 7.68 21.08
CA GLY A 139 26.79 9.04 20.80
C GLY A 139 26.07 9.19 19.45
N VAL A 140 26.22 8.25 18.53
CA VAL A 140 25.48 8.19 17.25
C VAL A 140 24.33 7.18 17.36
N LEU A 141 24.59 6.00 17.92
CA LEU A 141 23.65 4.88 17.96
C LEU A 141 22.45 5.10 18.88
N TYR A 142 22.63 5.85 19.98
CA TYR A 142 21.58 6.10 20.97
C TYR A 142 21.00 7.52 20.93
N GLU A 143 21.29 8.29 19.87
CA GLU A 143 20.59 9.56 19.64
C GLU A 143 19.19 9.29 19.08
N ASN A 144 18.19 9.29 19.97
CA ASN A 144 16.80 8.90 19.65
C ASN A 144 16.12 9.78 18.60
N LYS A 145 16.61 11.01 18.39
CA LYS A 145 16.08 11.92 17.37
C LYS A 145 16.63 11.66 15.97
N VAL A 146 17.63 10.79 15.82
CA VAL A 146 18.11 10.32 14.51
C VAL A 146 17.24 9.14 14.05
N ALA A 147 16.86 9.16 12.78
CA ALA A 147 16.03 8.11 12.19
C ALA A 147 16.64 6.72 12.42
N VAL A 148 15.81 5.74 12.79
CA VAL A 148 16.23 4.35 13.09
C VAL A 148 16.99 3.77 11.90
N ARG A 149 16.52 4.01 10.67
CA ARG A 149 17.18 3.57 9.43
C ARG A 149 18.63 4.04 9.31
N ASP A 150 18.92 5.28 9.72
CA ASP A 150 20.29 5.81 9.61
C ASP A 150 21.17 5.25 10.73
N ARG A 151 20.63 5.05 11.93
CA ARG A 151 21.35 4.40 13.04
C ARG A 151 21.67 2.94 12.73
N VAL A 152 20.73 2.21 12.13
CA VAL A 152 20.94 0.82 11.67
C VAL A 152 21.98 0.77 10.55
N ALA A 153 21.87 1.64 9.54
CA ALA A 153 22.85 1.69 8.46
C ALA A 153 24.27 2.02 8.98
N PHE A 154 24.37 2.98 9.91
CA PHE A 154 25.61 3.29 10.59
C PHE A 154 26.17 2.07 11.36
N ALA A 155 25.32 1.39 12.14
CA ALA A 155 25.71 0.18 12.88
C ALA A 155 26.24 -0.91 11.93
N CYS A 156 25.57 -1.14 10.80
CA CYS A 156 26.01 -2.09 9.77
C CYS A 156 27.34 -1.71 9.11
N LYS A 157 27.80 -0.46 9.20
CA LYS A 157 29.08 -0.04 8.64
C LYS A 157 30.23 -0.07 9.64
N PHE A 158 29.95 0.21 10.92
CA PHE A 158 31.00 0.48 11.91
C PHE A 158 31.07 -0.48 13.10
N LEU A 159 30.03 -1.26 13.38
CA LEU A 159 30.05 -2.24 14.47
C LEU A 159 30.58 -3.60 14.01
N SER A 160 31.33 -4.29 14.87
CA SER A 160 31.62 -5.72 14.70
C SER A 160 30.34 -6.56 14.74
N ASP A 161 30.35 -7.78 14.20
CA ASP A 161 29.16 -8.65 14.17
C ASP A 161 28.58 -8.91 15.57
N SER A 162 29.46 -9.09 16.56
CA SER A 162 29.04 -9.30 17.95
C SER A 162 28.34 -8.09 18.56
N GLN A 163 28.82 -6.87 18.26
CA GLN A 163 28.21 -5.63 18.71
C GLN A 163 26.93 -5.33 17.94
N LEU A 164 26.92 -5.59 16.63
CA LEU A 164 25.75 -5.39 15.77
C LEU A 164 24.58 -6.24 16.25
N ASN A 165 24.79 -7.53 16.53
CA ASN A 165 23.73 -8.40 17.02
C ASN A 165 23.13 -7.89 18.33
N ARG A 166 23.97 -7.54 19.32
CA ARG A 166 23.50 -6.99 20.60
C ARG A 166 22.74 -5.67 20.42
N TYR A 167 23.24 -4.80 19.54
CA TYR A 167 22.62 -3.52 19.26
C TYR A 167 21.25 -3.69 18.60
N ILE A 168 21.14 -4.56 17.59
CA ILE A 168 19.89 -4.80 16.86
C ILE A 168 18.85 -5.46 17.78
N GLU A 169 19.23 -6.42 18.61
CA GLU A 169 18.33 -7.03 19.59
C GLU A 169 17.80 -5.99 20.58
N LYS A 170 18.70 -5.17 21.15
CA LYS A 170 18.32 -4.09 22.06
C LYS A 170 17.39 -3.07 21.40
N LEU A 171 17.76 -2.58 20.21
CA LEU A 171 16.99 -1.60 19.46
C LEU A 171 15.61 -2.15 19.09
N THR A 172 15.53 -3.44 18.72
CA THR A 172 14.26 -4.10 18.40
C THR A 172 13.33 -4.09 19.60
N ASN A 173 13.83 -4.48 20.78
CA ASN A 173 13.03 -4.46 22.02
C ASN A 173 12.58 -3.03 22.39
N GLU A 174 13.47 -2.04 22.27
CA GLU A 174 13.13 -0.62 22.50
C GLU A 174 12.03 -0.14 21.54
N MET A 175 12.11 -0.50 20.25
CA MET A 175 11.08 -0.13 19.28
C MET A 175 9.75 -0.82 19.58
N LYS A 176 9.78 -2.12 19.96
CA LYS A 176 8.59 -2.90 20.38
C LYS A 176 7.92 -2.22 21.57
N GLU A 177 8.64 -1.99 22.67
CA GLU A 177 8.11 -1.36 23.89
C GLU A 177 7.58 0.07 23.65
N ALA A 178 8.26 0.83 22.78
CA ALA A 178 7.82 2.18 22.44
C ALA A 178 6.59 2.20 21.51
N GLY A 179 6.28 1.09 20.83
CA GLY A 179 5.30 1.06 19.73
C GLY A 179 5.72 1.96 18.56
N ASN A 180 7.03 2.08 18.29
CA ASN A 180 7.53 2.95 17.23
C ASN A 180 7.54 2.21 15.88
N LEU A 181 6.71 2.64 14.92
CA LEU A 181 6.57 1.99 13.62
C LEU A 181 7.85 2.00 12.76
N GLU A 182 8.86 2.83 13.05
CA GLU A 182 10.18 2.68 12.41
C GLU A 182 10.82 1.31 12.72
N GLY A 183 10.41 0.66 13.82
CA GLY A 183 10.80 -0.69 14.20
C GLY A 183 10.37 -1.78 13.21
N ILE A 184 9.47 -1.49 12.27
CA ILE A 184 9.12 -2.44 11.18
C ILE A 184 10.35 -2.81 10.36
N LEU A 185 11.35 -1.93 10.26
CA LEU A 185 12.64 -2.24 9.63
C LEU A 185 13.35 -3.42 10.30
N LEU A 186 13.16 -3.59 11.61
CA LEU A 186 13.83 -4.59 12.44
C LEU A 186 12.99 -5.86 12.60
N THR A 187 11.69 -5.71 12.86
CA THR A 187 10.79 -6.84 13.13
C THR A 187 10.20 -7.43 11.85
N GLY A 188 10.17 -6.66 10.76
CA GLY A 188 9.26 -6.89 9.65
C GLY A 188 7.79 -6.90 10.10
N LEU A 189 6.90 -7.34 9.21
CA LEU A 189 5.51 -7.67 9.53
C LEU A 189 5.39 -9.17 9.87
N THR A 190 6.28 -9.62 10.75
CA THR A 190 6.32 -10.99 11.29
C THR A 190 5.62 -11.04 12.65
N LYS A 191 5.74 -12.14 13.40
CA LYS A 191 5.21 -12.23 14.77
C LYS A 191 5.78 -11.15 15.70
N ASP A 192 7.08 -10.83 15.59
CA ASP A 192 7.67 -9.70 16.33
C ASP A 192 7.07 -8.36 15.91
N GLY A 193 6.69 -8.25 14.63
CA GLY A 193 5.97 -7.08 14.12
C GLY A 193 4.56 -6.95 14.67
N VAL A 194 3.91 -8.06 15.03
CA VAL A 194 2.62 -8.04 15.72
C VAL A 194 2.78 -7.43 17.12
N ASP A 195 3.80 -7.83 17.88
CA ASP A 195 4.06 -7.27 19.21
C ASP A 195 4.39 -5.76 19.15
N LEU A 196 5.16 -5.34 18.14
CA LEU A 196 5.41 -3.91 17.85
C LEU A 196 4.09 -3.16 17.60
N MET A 197 3.24 -3.74 16.75
CA MET A 197 1.98 -3.12 16.36
C MET A 197 0.95 -3.11 17.50
N GLU A 198 0.96 -4.12 18.37
CA GLU A 198 0.17 -4.15 19.60
C GLU A 198 0.52 -2.97 20.50
N SER A 199 1.80 -2.78 20.79
CA SER A 199 2.28 -1.65 21.59
C SER A 199 1.95 -0.29 20.94
N TYR A 200 1.99 -0.22 19.61
CA TYR A 200 1.55 0.97 18.86
C TYR A 200 0.04 1.23 19.01
N VAL A 201 -0.79 0.21 18.82
CA VAL A 201 -2.25 0.32 18.96
C VAL A 201 -2.64 0.67 20.39
N ASP A 202 -2.04 0.04 21.39
CA ASP A 202 -2.33 0.30 22.81
C ASP A 202 -2.06 1.75 23.22
N ARG A 203 -1.07 2.39 22.57
CA ARG A 203 -0.68 3.77 22.86
C ARG A 203 -1.47 4.80 22.06
N THR A 204 -1.85 4.48 20.83
CA THR A 204 -2.43 5.45 19.87
C THR A 204 -3.92 5.24 19.63
N GLY A 205 -4.43 4.02 19.82
CA GLY A 205 -5.76 3.60 19.39
C GLY A 205 -5.90 3.49 17.87
N ASP A 206 -4.83 3.66 17.08
CA ASP A 206 -4.88 3.65 15.62
C ASP A 206 -4.95 2.22 15.06
N VAL A 207 -6.15 1.65 15.15
CA VAL A 207 -6.48 0.35 14.56
C VAL A 207 -6.51 0.38 13.02
N GLN A 208 -6.63 1.57 12.40
CA GLN A 208 -6.66 1.69 10.93
C GLN A 208 -5.28 1.36 10.35
N THR A 209 -4.24 2.03 10.85
CA THR A 209 -2.85 1.82 10.42
C THR A 209 -2.44 0.37 10.66
N ALA A 210 -2.69 -0.15 11.87
CA ALA A 210 -2.40 -1.54 12.22
C ALA A 210 -3.08 -2.54 11.28
N SER A 211 -4.40 -2.38 11.06
CA SER A 211 -5.17 -3.28 10.19
C SER A 211 -4.69 -3.25 8.74
N TYR A 212 -4.43 -2.05 8.19
CA TYR A 212 -4.04 -1.91 6.80
C TYR A 212 -2.62 -2.43 6.55
N CYS A 213 -1.66 -2.08 7.41
CA CYS A 213 -0.29 -2.57 7.32
C CYS A 213 -0.23 -4.09 7.42
N MET A 214 -0.90 -4.69 8.41
CA MET A 214 -0.90 -6.13 8.61
C MET A 214 -1.60 -6.87 7.47
N LEU A 215 -2.73 -6.36 7.00
CA LEU A 215 -3.43 -6.98 5.88
C LEU A 215 -2.62 -6.97 4.60
N GLN A 216 -1.94 -5.85 4.30
CA GLN A 216 -1.23 -5.67 3.03
C GLN A 216 0.13 -6.37 2.99
N GLY A 217 0.85 -6.40 4.11
CA GLY A 217 2.27 -6.76 4.13
C GLY A 217 2.61 -8.05 4.89
N SER A 218 1.69 -8.58 5.70
CA SER A 218 1.99 -9.77 6.50
C SER A 218 1.77 -11.08 5.74
N PRO A 219 2.59 -12.11 6.03
CA PRO A 219 2.30 -13.48 5.63
C PRO A 219 0.95 -14.00 6.15
N LEU A 220 0.39 -15.03 5.48
CA LEU A 220 -0.95 -15.56 5.81
C LEU A 220 -1.06 -16.15 7.23
N ASP A 221 0.04 -16.66 7.80
CA ASP A 221 0.07 -17.17 9.17
C ASP A 221 0.00 -16.03 10.20
N VAL A 222 0.71 -14.93 9.95
CA VAL A 222 0.65 -13.72 10.79
C VAL A 222 -0.72 -13.04 10.67
N LEU A 223 -1.30 -13.03 9.46
CA LEU A 223 -2.64 -12.47 9.27
C LEU A 223 -3.70 -13.20 10.10
N LYS A 224 -3.51 -14.49 10.41
CA LYS A 224 -4.41 -15.30 11.24
C LYS A 224 -4.20 -15.12 12.74
N ASP A 225 -3.22 -14.33 13.17
CA ASP A 225 -3.03 -13.99 14.58
C ASP A 225 -4.30 -13.33 15.12
N GLU A 226 -4.71 -13.73 16.33
CA GLU A 226 -5.95 -13.28 16.96
C GLU A 226 -5.96 -11.75 17.16
N ARG A 227 -4.81 -11.15 17.50
CA ARG A 227 -4.67 -9.70 17.69
C ARG A 227 -4.87 -8.96 16.37
N VAL A 228 -4.27 -9.47 15.29
CA VAL A 228 -4.41 -8.90 13.94
C VAL A 228 -5.86 -8.97 13.46
N GLN A 229 -6.52 -10.12 13.64
CA GLN A 229 -7.94 -10.26 13.31
C GLN A 229 -8.81 -9.32 14.15
N TYR A 230 -8.47 -9.14 15.42
CA TYR A 230 -9.17 -8.21 16.30
C TYR A 230 -9.05 -6.76 15.83
N TRP A 231 -7.86 -6.28 15.44
CA TRP A 231 -7.70 -4.93 14.89
C TRP A 231 -8.49 -4.75 13.61
N ILE A 232 -8.42 -5.73 12.69
CA ILE A 232 -9.17 -5.73 11.44
C ILE A 232 -10.68 -5.60 11.72
N GLU A 233 -11.21 -6.37 12.67
CA GLU A 233 -12.64 -6.31 13.00
C GLU A 233 -13.04 -4.97 13.63
N ASN A 234 -12.21 -4.43 14.52
CA ASN A 234 -12.46 -3.12 15.12
C ASN A 234 -12.43 -2.01 14.07
N TYR A 235 -11.51 -2.05 13.11
CA TYR A 235 -11.49 -1.09 12.02
C TYR A 235 -12.73 -1.22 11.12
N ARG A 236 -13.18 -2.44 10.83
CA ARG A 236 -14.45 -2.70 10.13
C ARG A 236 -15.64 -2.06 10.88
N ASN A 237 -15.77 -2.34 12.18
CA ASN A 237 -16.82 -1.79 13.02
C ASN A 237 -16.77 -0.26 13.11
N LEU A 238 -15.57 0.32 13.16
CA LEU A 238 -15.38 1.77 13.18
C LEU A 238 -15.89 2.42 11.90
N LEU A 239 -15.54 1.84 10.74
CA LEU A 239 -16.05 2.30 9.45
C LEU A 239 -17.58 2.17 9.38
N ASP A 240 -18.16 1.08 9.88
CA ASP A 240 -19.61 0.90 9.90
C ASP A 240 -20.30 1.94 10.82
N ALA A 241 -19.75 2.18 12.01
CA ALA A 241 -20.26 3.18 12.96
C ALA A 241 -20.19 4.61 12.39
N TRP A 242 -19.10 4.92 11.70
CA TRP A 242 -18.90 6.21 11.02
C TRP A 242 -19.62 6.34 9.70
N ARG A 243 -20.42 5.34 9.30
CA ARG A 243 -21.15 5.45 8.03
C ARG A 243 -20.16 5.54 6.84
N PHE A 244 -19.02 4.89 7.00
CA PHE A 244 -17.96 4.47 6.09
C PHE A 244 -18.28 3.35 5.09
N TRP A 245 -19.53 3.06 4.71
CA TRP A 245 -19.85 1.79 4.02
C TRP A 245 -19.12 1.56 2.69
N HIS A 246 -18.87 2.61 1.91
CA HIS A 246 -18.11 2.48 0.66
C HIS A 246 -16.65 2.12 0.92
N LYS A 247 -16.00 2.80 1.88
CA LYS A 247 -14.62 2.50 2.30
C LYS A 247 -14.52 1.13 2.98
N ARG A 248 -15.52 0.77 3.76
CA ARG A 248 -15.70 -0.54 4.35
C ARG A 248 -15.75 -1.64 3.28
N ALA A 249 -16.53 -1.44 2.23
CA ALA A 249 -16.64 -2.37 1.11
C ALA A 249 -15.32 -2.48 0.31
N GLU A 250 -14.66 -1.35 0.03
CA GLU A 250 -13.33 -1.33 -0.60
C GLU A 250 -12.31 -2.15 0.21
N PHE A 251 -12.30 -1.96 1.54
CA PHE A 251 -11.43 -2.69 2.46
C PHE A 251 -11.73 -4.20 2.46
N ASP A 252 -13.00 -4.62 2.49
CA ASP A 252 -13.37 -6.05 2.42
C ASP A 252 -13.01 -6.70 1.08
N ILE A 253 -13.19 -5.96 -0.03
CA ILE A 253 -12.78 -6.44 -1.35
C ILE A 253 -11.27 -6.66 -1.38
N HIS A 254 -10.51 -5.75 -0.78
CA HIS A 254 -9.07 -5.89 -0.65
C HIS A 254 -8.68 -7.10 0.20
N ARG A 255 -9.29 -7.24 1.39
CA ARG A 255 -9.11 -8.40 2.27
C ARG A 255 -9.40 -9.72 1.56
N SER A 256 -10.49 -9.78 0.81
CA SER A 256 -10.92 -10.98 0.06
C SER A 256 -9.96 -11.38 -1.06
N LYS A 257 -9.16 -10.45 -1.59
CA LYS A 257 -8.14 -10.76 -2.61
C LYS A 257 -6.94 -11.49 -1.99
N LEU A 258 -6.60 -11.14 -0.74
CA LEU A 258 -5.45 -11.67 -0.03
C LEU A 258 -5.80 -12.94 0.75
N ASP A 259 -7.00 -12.99 1.31
CA ASP A 259 -7.57 -14.17 1.96
C ASP A 259 -8.92 -14.54 1.32
N PRO A 260 -8.94 -15.48 0.36
CA PRO A 260 -10.17 -15.94 -0.28
C PRO A 260 -11.18 -16.56 0.70
N SER A 261 -10.74 -17.03 1.87
CA SER A 261 -11.64 -17.60 2.89
C SER A 261 -12.49 -16.53 3.59
N SER A 262 -12.02 -15.28 3.58
CA SER A 262 -12.76 -14.13 4.11
C SER A 262 -13.90 -13.66 3.19
N LYS A 263 -13.99 -14.20 1.97
CA LYS A 263 -15.02 -13.80 1.01
C LYS A 263 -16.40 -14.22 1.54
N PRO A 264 -17.36 -13.29 1.68
CA PRO A 264 -18.69 -13.63 2.13
C PRO A 264 -19.38 -14.57 1.15
N LEU A 265 -20.11 -15.55 1.69
CA LEU A 265 -20.94 -16.44 0.90
C LEU A 265 -22.01 -15.62 0.16
N ALA A 266 -22.32 -16.02 -1.07
CA ALA A 266 -23.45 -15.42 -1.79
C ALA A 266 -24.74 -15.65 -1.00
N GLN A 267 -25.43 -14.58 -0.62
CA GLN A 267 -26.68 -14.65 0.14
C GLN A 267 -27.92 -14.58 -0.75
N VAL A 268 -27.76 -14.12 -2.00
CA VAL A 268 -28.85 -13.96 -2.97
C VAL A 268 -28.60 -14.89 -4.15
N PHE A 269 -29.61 -15.67 -4.50
CA PHE A 269 -29.57 -16.62 -5.59
C PHE A 269 -30.73 -16.38 -6.55
N VAL A 270 -30.47 -16.53 -7.85
CA VAL A 270 -31.52 -16.47 -8.88
C VAL A 270 -31.92 -17.89 -9.27
N SER A 271 -33.21 -18.20 -9.16
CA SER A 271 -33.78 -19.50 -9.52
C SER A 271 -34.73 -19.40 -10.70
N CYS A 272 -34.94 -20.53 -11.37
CA CYS A 272 -35.89 -20.65 -12.47
C CYS A 272 -37.31 -20.83 -11.93
N ASN A 273 -38.24 -19.96 -12.33
CA ASN A 273 -39.66 -20.07 -11.97
C ASN A 273 -40.32 -21.39 -12.39
N PHE A 274 -39.78 -22.10 -13.37
CA PHE A 274 -40.36 -23.34 -13.86
C PHE A 274 -39.87 -24.60 -13.14
N CYS A 275 -38.60 -24.67 -12.75
CA CYS A 275 -38.02 -25.88 -12.16
C CYS A 275 -37.36 -25.66 -10.80
N GLY A 276 -37.35 -24.43 -10.28
CA GLY A 276 -36.75 -24.06 -8.99
C GLY A 276 -35.23 -24.10 -8.93
N LYS A 277 -34.55 -24.65 -9.94
CA LYS A 277 -33.08 -24.76 -9.97
C LYS A 277 -32.43 -23.38 -10.20
N SER A 278 -31.25 -23.17 -9.60
CA SER A 278 -30.44 -21.97 -9.83
C SER A 278 -30.12 -21.78 -11.31
N ILE A 279 -30.24 -20.55 -11.79
CA ILE A 279 -29.81 -20.17 -13.15
C ILE A 279 -28.39 -19.59 -13.18
N SER A 280 -27.77 -19.38 -12.00
CA SER A 280 -26.41 -18.85 -11.89
C SER A 280 -25.40 -19.94 -12.25
N TYR A 281 -24.58 -19.69 -13.26
CA TYR A 281 -23.61 -20.65 -13.80
C TYR A 281 -22.45 -20.98 -12.84
N SER A 282 -22.32 -20.24 -11.74
CA SER A 282 -21.20 -20.31 -10.79
C SER A 282 -21.36 -21.34 -9.66
N CYS A 283 -22.40 -22.19 -9.68
CA CYS A 283 -22.59 -23.22 -8.65
C CYS A 283 -22.16 -24.64 -9.10
N SER A 284 -21.50 -24.78 -10.26
CA SER A 284 -21.03 -26.08 -10.79
C SER A 284 -19.71 -26.57 -10.20
N THR A 285 -19.15 -25.92 -9.18
CA THR A 285 -17.92 -26.38 -8.50
C THR A 285 -18.18 -27.30 -7.30
N VAL A 286 -19.42 -27.77 -7.09
CA VAL A 286 -19.67 -28.85 -6.12
C VAL A 286 -19.65 -30.19 -6.87
N PRO A 287 -18.66 -31.06 -6.65
CA PRO A 287 -18.62 -32.38 -7.29
C PRO A 287 -19.58 -33.32 -6.55
N HIS A 288 -20.89 -33.17 -6.76
CA HIS A 288 -21.80 -34.27 -6.46
C HIS A 288 -21.91 -35.19 -7.66
N GLN A 289 -21.34 -36.38 -7.50
CA GLN A 289 -21.52 -37.53 -8.38
C GLN A 289 -23.02 -37.76 -8.62
N GLY A 290 -23.47 -37.61 -9.87
CA GLY A 290 -24.87 -37.88 -10.21
C GLY A 290 -25.32 -37.34 -11.56
N ARG A 291 -25.01 -38.10 -12.62
CA ARG A 291 -25.74 -38.19 -13.91
C ARG A 291 -26.13 -36.86 -14.62
N GLY A 292 -25.32 -36.54 -15.63
CA GLY A 292 -25.78 -36.24 -17.00
C GLY A 292 -26.40 -34.87 -17.27
N PHE A 293 -25.66 -34.01 -17.97
CA PHE A 293 -26.23 -33.24 -19.07
C PHE A 293 -25.23 -33.16 -20.21
N SER A 294 -25.64 -33.68 -21.37
CA SER A 294 -24.87 -33.73 -22.60
C SER A 294 -24.28 -32.38 -22.97
N GLN A 295 -22.95 -32.40 -23.14
CA GLN A 295 -22.18 -31.45 -23.92
C GLN A 295 -22.81 -31.29 -25.30
N TYR A 296 -23.27 -30.09 -25.62
CA TYR A 296 -23.23 -29.56 -26.98
C TYR A 296 -22.72 -28.13 -26.88
N GLY A 297 -21.45 -27.97 -27.25
CA GLY A 297 -20.70 -26.73 -27.19
C GLY A 297 -19.22 -27.06 -27.35
N VAL A 298 -18.80 -27.16 -28.60
CA VAL A 298 -17.47 -27.52 -29.08
C VAL A 298 -16.37 -26.79 -28.31
N SER A 299 -15.39 -27.56 -27.83
CA SER A 299 -14.13 -27.08 -27.26
C SER A 299 -13.46 -26.08 -28.21
N GLY A 300 -13.14 -24.88 -27.72
CA GLY A 300 -12.19 -23.98 -28.40
C GLY A 300 -12.59 -22.52 -28.62
N SER A 301 -13.71 -22.00 -28.07
CA SER A 301 -14.04 -20.57 -28.20
C SER A 301 -14.46 -19.95 -26.85
N PRO A 302 -13.86 -18.82 -26.41
CA PRO A 302 -14.27 -18.10 -25.21
C PRO A 302 -15.51 -17.21 -25.46
N THR A 303 -16.40 -17.63 -26.36
CA THR A 303 -17.68 -16.97 -26.55
C THR A 303 -18.60 -17.43 -25.42
N LYS A 304 -18.69 -16.61 -24.36
CA LYS A 304 -19.64 -16.75 -23.26
C LYS A 304 -20.99 -17.21 -23.84
N SER A 305 -21.39 -18.44 -23.54
CA SER A 305 -22.67 -18.98 -23.99
C SER A 305 -23.77 -18.08 -23.45
N LYS A 306 -24.48 -17.38 -24.35
CA LYS A 306 -25.60 -16.51 -24.01
C LYS A 306 -26.70 -17.39 -23.42
N VAL A 307 -26.86 -17.39 -22.10
CA VAL A 307 -27.87 -18.20 -21.41
C VAL A 307 -29.23 -17.53 -21.62
N THR A 308 -29.90 -17.82 -22.74
CA THR A 308 -31.26 -17.34 -23.03
C THR A 308 -32.34 -18.28 -22.49
N SER A 309 -31.93 -19.43 -21.93
CA SER A 309 -32.79 -20.48 -21.40
C SER A 309 -32.23 -21.05 -20.10
N CYS A 310 -33.09 -21.58 -19.23
CA CYS A 310 -32.68 -22.22 -17.97
C CYS A 310 -31.76 -23.43 -18.24
N PRO A 311 -30.59 -23.54 -17.58
CA PRO A 311 -29.69 -24.68 -17.77
C PRO A 311 -30.29 -26.01 -17.29
N GLY A 312 -31.19 -25.99 -16.30
CA GLY A 312 -31.78 -27.19 -15.72
C GLY A 312 -32.98 -27.76 -16.50
N CYS A 313 -33.88 -26.91 -17.02
CA CYS A 313 -35.11 -27.35 -17.71
C CYS A 313 -35.25 -26.86 -19.14
N ARG A 314 -34.28 -26.08 -19.64
CA ARG A 314 -34.22 -25.52 -21.00
C ARG A 314 -35.37 -24.57 -21.40
N LYS A 315 -36.30 -24.28 -20.49
CA LYS A 315 -37.34 -23.26 -20.72
C LYS A 315 -36.72 -21.85 -20.86
N PRO A 316 -37.29 -20.99 -21.71
CA PRO A 316 -36.73 -19.67 -21.98
C PRO A 316 -36.72 -18.78 -20.73
N LEU A 317 -35.70 -17.94 -20.61
CA LEU A 317 -35.63 -16.93 -19.55
C LEU A 317 -36.58 -15.74 -19.86
N PRO A 318 -36.95 -14.92 -18.86
CA PRO A 318 -37.80 -13.75 -19.06
C PRO A 318 -37.31 -12.84 -20.19
N ARG A 319 -38.24 -12.23 -20.92
CA ARG A 319 -37.97 -11.30 -22.02
C ARG A 319 -38.12 -9.86 -21.54
N CYS A 320 -37.35 -8.96 -22.11
CA CYS A 320 -37.57 -7.54 -21.94
C CYS A 320 -38.93 -7.15 -22.52
N ALA A 321 -39.74 -6.41 -21.77
CA ALA A 321 -41.07 -5.98 -22.21
C ALA A 321 -41.05 -5.12 -23.49
N LEU A 322 -39.93 -4.47 -23.80
CA LEU A 322 -39.79 -3.55 -24.93
C LEU A 322 -39.12 -4.20 -26.14
N CYS A 323 -37.90 -4.75 -26.00
CA CYS A 323 -37.22 -5.37 -27.14
C CYS A 323 -37.54 -6.86 -27.33
N LEU A 324 -38.28 -7.47 -26.40
CA LEU A 324 -38.67 -8.89 -26.43
C LEU A 324 -37.51 -9.90 -26.45
N ILE A 325 -36.28 -9.43 -26.24
CA ILE A 325 -35.09 -10.27 -26.15
C ILE A 325 -34.98 -10.87 -24.74
N ASN A 326 -34.60 -12.15 -24.67
CA ASN A 326 -34.40 -12.87 -23.41
C ASN A 326 -33.25 -12.29 -22.58
N MET A 327 -33.44 -12.33 -21.26
CA MET A 327 -32.42 -12.07 -20.24
C MET A 327 -31.12 -12.84 -20.56
N GLY A 328 -29.98 -12.17 -20.40
CA GLY A 328 -28.65 -12.71 -20.75
C GLY A 328 -28.13 -12.26 -22.12
N THR A 329 -28.90 -11.45 -22.87
CA THR A 329 -28.48 -10.87 -24.15
C THR A 329 -28.30 -9.36 -24.01
N PRO A 330 -27.14 -8.77 -24.36
CA PRO A 330 -26.94 -7.32 -24.27
C PRO A 330 -27.76 -6.54 -25.31
N VAL A 331 -28.10 -5.30 -24.97
CA VAL A 331 -28.95 -4.38 -25.77
C VAL A 331 -28.36 -4.10 -27.15
N SER A 332 -27.02 -4.07 -27.30
CA SER A 332 -26.35 -3.90 -28.60
C SER A 332 -26.55 -5.05 -29.59
N SER A 333 -27.26 -6.12 -29.22
CA SER A 333 -27.57 -7.24 -30.13
C SER A 333 -28.86 -7.02 -30.94
N CYS A 334 -29.54 -5.87 -30.79
CA CYS A 334 -30.72 -5.53 -31.58
C CYS A 334 -30.34 -5.28 -33.05
N PRO A 335 -31.03 -5.88 -34.04
CA PRO A 335 -30.89 -5.49 -35.44
C PRO A 335 -31.54 -4.11 -35.62
N GLY A 336 -30.73 -3.04 -35.62
CA GLY A 336 -31.19 -1.67 -35.86
C GLY A 336 -30.51 -0.57 -35.03
N GLY A 337 -29.65 -0.89 -34.05
CA GLY A 337 -28.93 0.12 -33.26
C GLY A 337 -27.61 0.56 -33.90
N SER A 338 -27.44 1.88 -34.11
CA SER A 338 -26.20 2.49 -34.59
C SER A 338 -25.01 2.08 -33.73
N LYS A 339 -23.99 1.47 -34.35
CA LYS A 339 -22.72 1.16 -33.70
C LYS A 339 -21.95 2.46 -33.50
N SER A 340 -21.82 2.95 -32.27
CA SER A 340 -20.74 3.87 -31.92
C SER A 340 -19.49 3.05 -31.60
N ASP A 341 -18.55 3.03 -32.54
CA ASP A 341 -17.24 2.41 -32.42
C ASP A 341 -16.37 3.24 -31.45
N GLU A 342 -16.32 2.85 -30.17
CA GLU A 342 -15.22 3.25 -29.28
C GLU A 342 -14.53 2.00 -28.77
N LYS A 343 -13.39 1.67 -29.38
CA LYS A 343 -12.40 0.72 -28.86
C LYS A 343 -11.70 1.38 -27.69
N VAL A 344 -12.18 1.13 -26.47
CA VAL A 344 -11.39 1.36 -25.26
C VAL A 344 -10.68 0.07 -24.88
N ASP A 345 -9.36 0.16 -24.79
CA ASP A 345 -8.41 -0.90 -24.48
C ASP A 345 -8.69 -1.47 -23.08
N LEU A 346 -8.89 -2.79 -22.98
CA LEU A 346 -9.36 -3.44 -21.75
C LEU A 346 -8.23 -4.25 -21.11
N SER A 347 -7.53 -3.60 -20.19
CA SER A 347 -6.78 -4.26 -19.12
C SER A 347 -7.71 -5.19 -18.32
N LYS A 348 -7.13 -6.23 -17.71
CA LYS A 348 -7.76 -7.44 -17.14
C LYS A 348 -8.64 -7.21 -15.89
N ASP A 349 -9.47 -6.17 -15.85
CA ASP A 349 -10.52 -6.06 -14.84
C ASP A 349 -11.82 -6.67 -15.35
N LYS A 350 -12.45 -7.46 -14.47
CA LYS A 350 -13.65 -8.26 -14.74
C LYS A 350 -14.72 -7.41 -15.43
N LYS A 351 -14.89 -7.61 -16.74
CA LYS A 351 -15.95 -6.99 -17.56
C LYS A 351 -17.34 -7.39 -17.04
N LEU A 352 -17.82 -6.67 -16.03
CA LEU A 352 -19.23 -6.61 -15.69
C LEU A 352 -19.98 -6.05 -16.91
N ALA A 353 -21.19 -6.53 -17.17
CA ALA A 353 -22.02 -5.94 -18.20
C ALA A 353 -22.27 -4.46 -17.84
N GLN A 354 -22.21 -3.55 -18.81
CA GLN A 354 -22.62 -2.15 -18.59
C GLN A 354 -24.04 -2.13 -17.99
N PHE A 355 -24.31 -1.20 -17.08
CA PHE A 355 -25.57 -1.12 -16.33
C PHE A 355 -26.80 -1.18 -17.25
N ASN A 356 -26.77 -0.51 -18.40
CA ASN A 356 -27.87 -0.51 -19.37
C ASN A 356 -28.27 -1.91 -19.87
N ASN A 357 -27.34 -2.88 -19.83
CA ASN A 357 -27.58 -4.27 -20.22
C ASN A 357 -28.10 -5.15 -19.07
N TRP A 358 -28.17 -4.63 -17.83
CA TRP A 358 -28.68 -5.38 -16.70
C TRP A 358 -30.18 -5.60 -16.86
N PHE A 359 -30.67 -6.74 -16.38
CA PHE A 359 -32.10 -7.01 -16.38
C PHE A 359 -32.69 -6.52 -15.05
N THR A 360 -33.75 -5.71 -15.14
CA THR A 360 -34.45 -5.09 -14.00
C THR A 360 -35.92 -5.49 -14.04
N TRP A 361 -36.58 -5.55 -12.89
CA TRP A 361 -38.00 -5.91 -12.81
C TRP A 361 -38.68 -5.21 -11.63
N CYS A 362 -39.98 -4.98 -11.76
CA CYS A 362 -40.81 -4.48 -10.67
C CYS A 362 -41.17 -5.64 -9.72
N HIS A 363 -41.01 -5.46 -8.42
CA HIS A 363 -41.37 -6.48 -7.43
C HIS A 363 -42.89 -6.73 -7.33
N ASN A 364 -43.73 -5.75 -7.72
CA ASN A 364 -45.18 -5.88 -7.66
C ASN A 364 -45.74 -6.61 -8.89
N CYS A 365 -45.52 -6.09 -10.10
CA CYS A 365 -46.08 -6.69 -11.32
C CYS A 365 -45.19 -7.78 -11.93
N ARG A 366 -43.94 -7.93 -11.46
CA ARG A 366 -42.95 -8.90 -11.97
C ARG A 366 -42.56 -8.72 -13.45
N HIS A 367 -43.03 -7.65 -14.09
CA HIS A 367 -42.61 -7.25 -15.43
C HIS A 367 -41.31 -6.43 -15.37
N GLY A 368 -40.57 -6.45 -16.48
CA GLY A 368 -39.27 -5.81 -16.53
C GLY A 368 -38.57 -5.94 -17.87
N GLY A 369 -37.28 -5.64 -17.87
CA GLY A 369 -36.44 -5.67 -19.05
C GLY A 369 -35.05 -5.11 -18.82
N HIS A 370 -34.34 -4.84 -19.92
CA HIS A 370 -33.04 -4.19 -19.84
C HIS A 370 -33.15 -2.82 -19.19
N ALA A 371 -32.26 -2.52 -18.24
CA ALA A 371 -32.27 -1.29 -17.45
C ALA A 371 -32.33 -0.05 -18.35
N GLY A 372 -31.55 -0.02 -19.44
CA GLY A 372 -31.58 1.11 -20.40
C GLY A 372 -32.94 1.30 -21.07
N HIS A 373 -33.61 0.21 -21.47
CA HIS A 373 -34.95 0.28 -22.06
C HIS A 373 -36.01 0.70 -21.04
N MET A 374 -35.94 0.17 -19.81
CA MET A 374 -36.88 0.54 -18.75
C MET A 374 -36.74 2.01 -18.38
N LEU A 375 -35.51 2.50 -18.18
CA LEU A 375 -35.22 3.91 -17.92
C LEU A 375 -35.73 4.80 -19.05
N SER A 376 -35.48 4.44 -20.31
CA SER A 376 -35.96 5.22 -21.45
C SER A 376 -37.49 5.28 -21.52
N TRP A 377 -38.19 4.18 -21.24
CA TRP A 377 -39.65 4.15 -21.28
C TRP A 377 -40.28 5.02 -20.19
N PHE A 378 -39.79 4.91 -18.96
CA PHE A 378 -40.34 5.64 -17.83
C PHE A 378 -40.01 7.14 -17.80
N ARG A 379 -39.17 7.63 -18.73
CA ARG A 379 -39.02 9.08 -18.95
C ARG A 379 -40.32 9.71 -19.45
N ASP A 380 -41.04 9.01 -20.32
CA ASP A 380 -42.20 9.54 -21.03
C ASP A 380 -43.51 8.86 -20.59
N HIS A 381 -43.45 7.78 -19.82
CA HIS A 381 -44.61 6.95 -19.43
C HIS A 381 -44.66 6.69 -17.93
N ALA A 382 -45.85 6.79 -17.32
CA ALA A 382 -46.06 6.53 -15.90
C ALA A 382 -46.45 5.08 -15.57
N GLU A 383 -46.85 4.30 -16.56
CA GLU A 383 -47.36 2.93 -16.41
C GLU A 383 -46.43 1.88 -17.06
N CYS A 384 -46.59 0.63 -16.63
CA CYS A 384 -45.80 -0.50 -17.09
C CYS A 384 -45.91 -0.69 -18.61
N PRO A 385 -44.81 -0.98 -19.33
CA PRO A 385 -44.83 -1.20 -20.79
C PRO A 385 -45.57 -2.47 -21.23
N VAL A 386 -46.00 -3.32 -20.30
CA VAL A 386 -46.75 -4.54 -20.64
C VAL A 386 -48.22 -4.22 -20.80
N SER A 387 -48.80 -4.58 -21.95
CA SER A 387 -50.22 -4.37 -22.26
C SER A 387 -51.13 -4.89 -21.15
N ALA A 388 -52.17 -4.10 -20.83
CA ALA A 388 -53.13 -4.36 -19.75
C ALA A 388 -52.55 -4.37 -18.32
N CYS A 389 -51.31 -3.93 -18.11
CA CYS A 389 -50.74 -3.73 -16.78
C CYS A 389 -50.77 -2.24 -16.40
N THR A 390 -51.60 -1.87 -15.41
CA THR A 390 -51.73 -0.49 -14.90
C THR A 390 -50.75 -0.17 -13.76
N CYS A 391 -49.69 -0.98 -13.59
CA CYS A 391 -48.74 -0.82 -12.50
C CYS A 391 -47.87 0.43 -12.72
N LYS A 392 -47.81 1.32 -11.73
CA LYS A 392 -46.95 2.52 -11.73
C LYS A 392 -45.57 2.18 -11.16
N CYS A 393 -44.83 1.35 -11.89
CA CYS A 393 -43.60 0.69 -11.39
C CYS A 393 -42.58 1.66 -10.75
N MET A 394 -42.32 2.82 -11.36
CA MET A 394 -41.34 3.79 -10.85
C MET A 394 -41.80 4.51 -9.59
N GLN A 395 -43.10 4.69 -9.39
CA GLN A 395 -43.61 5.34 -8.17
C GLN A 395 -43.53 4.42 -6.95
N LEU A 396 -43.41 3.11 -7.18
CA LEU A 396 -43.23 2.10 -6.15
C LEU A 396 -41.76 1.93 -5.74
N ASP A 397 -40.82 2.49 -6.51
CA ASP A 397 -39.39 2.48 -6.17
C ASP A 397 -39.10 3.59 -5.16
N THR A 398 -39.33 3.28 -3.88
CA THR A 398 -39.03 4.19 -2.75
C THR A 398 -37.55 4.57 -2.65
N THR A 399 -36.65 3.77 -3.23
CA THR A 399 -35.20 3.99 -3.24
C THR A 399 -34.72 4.88 -4.39
N GLY A 400 -35.37 4.82 -5.56
CA GLY A 400 -35.05 5.68 -6.71
C GLY A 400 -35.36 7.16 -6.51
N ASN A 401 -36.20 7.50 -5.52
CA ASN A 401 -36.53 8.88 -5.15
C ASN A 401 -35.54 9.51 -4.15
N LEU A 402 -34.56 8.74 -3.63
CA LEU A 402 -33.51 9.29 -2.78
C LEU A 402 -32.44 9.91 -3.68
N VAL A 403 -32.39 11.25 -3.70
CA VAL A 403 -31.33 12.00 -4.38
C VAL A 403 -29.97 11.59 -3.77
N PRO A 404 -28.97 11.21 -4.57
CA PRO A 404 -27.62 10.95 -4.07
C PRO A 404 -27.09 12.21 -3.36
N ALA A 405 -26.57 12.05 -2.14
CA ALA A 405 -26.02 13.13 -1.32
C ALA A 405 -24.77 13.82 -1.93
N GLU A 406 -24.35 13.45 -3.14
CA GLU A 406 -23.12 13.93 -3.79
C GLU A 406 -23.31 15.15 -4.71
N THR A 407 -24.49 15.77 -4.75
CA THR A 407 -24.72 17.02 -5.51
C THR A 407 -24.72 18.30 -4.67
N VAL A 408 -24.29 18.22 -3.40
CA VAL A 408 -23.92 19.42 -2.65
C VAL A 408 -22.40 19.59 -2.75
N GLN A 409 -21.95 20.24 -3.82
CA GLN A 409 -20.66 20.93 -3.82
C GLN A 409 -20.90 22.40 -3.40
N PRO A 410 -19.89 23.04 -2.78
CA PRO A 410 -20.05 24.10 -1.77
C PRO A 410 -20.77 25.36 -2.23
#